data_AF-A0A0E0E1M8-F1
#
_entry.id   AF-A0A0E0E1M8-F1
#
_cell.length_a   1.000
_cell.length_b   1.000
_cell.length_c   1.000
_cell.angle_alpha   90.00
_cell.angle_beta   90.00
_cell.angle_gamma   90.00
#
_symmetry.space_group_name_H-M   'P 1'
#
loop_
_entity.id
_entity.type
_entity.pdbx_description
1 polymer ?
#
loop_
_entity_poly.entity_id
_entity_poly.type
_entity_poly.pdbx_seq_one_letter_code
_entity_poly.pdbx_strand_id
1 'polypeptide(L)'
;MSNSFPLCSEHGICVRGHCIFCECSSGVKALPADELFAAVSSRINVLLTRYKGKFWHYDVNNEMLHGSFYQDKLGKDARAAMFNTASELDPDALLYAPRRPL
;
A
#
# COMPACT_ATOMS: atom_id res chain seq x y z
N MET A 1 -1.39 14.23 6.56
CA MET A 1 -0.43 14.09 5.45
C MET A 1 0.25 15.44 5.29
N SER A 2 1.54 15.48 5.58
CA SER A 2 2.40 16.66 5.62
C SER A 2 2.55 17.33 4.25
N ASN A 3 2.86 18.64 4.24
CA ASN A 3 3.03 19.53 3.09
C ASN A 3 4.11 19.11 2.05
N SER A 4 4.61 17.89 2.12
CA SER A 4 5.74 17.40 1.32
C SER A 4 5.36 17.11 -0.13
N PHE A 5 4.15 16.61 -0.39
CA PHE A 5 3.73 16.28 -1.77
C PHE A 5 3.50 17.53 -2.64
N PRO A 6 2.74 18.57 -2.20
CA PRO A 6 2.59 19.79 -2.98
C PRO A 6 3.93 20.46 -3.30
N LEU A 7 4.82 20.56 -2.29
CA LEU A 7 6.16 21.14 -2.45
C LEU A 7 6.99 20.39 -3.50
N CYS A 8 7.08 19.06 -3.41
CA CYS A 8 7.84 18.28 -4.38
C CYS A 8 7.26 18.39 -5.79
N SER A 9 5.93 18.40 -5.92
CA SER A 9 5.25 18.55 -7.22
C SER A 9 5.52 19.91 -7.86
N GLU A 10 5.52 21.00 -7.08
CA GLU A 10 5.83 22.35 -7.56
C GLU A 10 7.27 22.47 -8.07
N HIS A 11 8.20 21.70 -7.49
CA HIS A 11 9.60 21.67 -7.88
C HIS A 11 9.95 20.59 -8.92
N GLY A 12 8.96 19.89 -9.48
CA GLY A 12 9.19 18.82 -10.48
C GLY A 12 9.95 17.61 -9.93
N ILE A 13 9.93 17.41 -8.62
CA ILE A 13 10.61 16.29 -7.96
C ILE A 13 9.69 15.08 -7.95
N CYS A 14 10.13 13.98 -8.57
CA CYS A 14 9.39 12.73 -8.52
C CYS A 14 9.29 12.19 -7.09
N VAL A 15 8.07 11.90 -6.65
CA VAL A 15 7.79 11.36 -5.31
C VAL A 15 7.37 9.89 -5.42
N ARG A 16 7.79 9.08 -4.46
CA ARG A 16 7.37 7.68 -4.29
C ARG A 16 6.28 7.60 -3.22
N GLY A 17 5.18 6.93 -3.52
CA GLY A 17 4.11 6.65 -2.57
C GLY A 17 4.52 5.56 -1.58
N HIS A 18 5.09 5.95 -0.43
CA HIS A 18 5.50 5.03 0.64
C HIS A 18 4.60 5.17 1.88
N CYS A 19 3.83 4.16 2.31
CA CYS A 19 3.48 2.89 1.66
C CYS A 19 1.97 2.64 1.83
N ILE A 20 1.38 1.77 0.99
CA ILE A 20 -0.05 1.42 1.07
C ILE A 20 -0.27 0.51 2.27
N PHE A 21 0.43 -0.61 2.38
CA PHE A 21 0.34 -1.55 3.51
C PHE A 21 1.69 -1.73 4.20
N CYS A 22 1.66 -1.80 5.53
CA CYS A 22 2.84 -2.08 6.35
C CYS A 22 2.43 -2.88 7.60
N GLU A 23 3.07 -4.03 7.80
CA GLU A 23 2.82 -4.94 8.92
C GLU A 23 3.32 -4.41 10.28
N CYS A 24 4.07 -3.31 10.31
CA CYS A 24 4.46 -2.64 11.55
C CYS A 24 3.32 -1.82 12.18
N SER A 25 2.20 -1.61 11.48
CA SER A 25 1.04 -0.88 12.01
C SER A 25 0.20 -1.76 12.94
N SER A 26 0.08 -1.36 14.21
CA SER A 26 -0.62 -2.13 15.27
C SER A 26 -2.14 -2.10 15.15
N GLY A 27 -2.72 -1.08 14.52
CA GLY A 27 -4.17 -0.84 14.52
C GLY A 27 -5.02 -1.89 13.80
N VAL A 28 -4.48 -2.54 12.76
CA VAL A 28 -5.23 -3.55 11.98
C VAL A 28 -5.07 -4.97 12.53
N LYS A 29 -4.13 -5.20 13.47
CA LYS A 29 -3.82 -6.54 14.00
C LYS A 29 -4.92 -7.13 14.88
N ALA A 30 -5.75 -6.27 15.47
CA ALA A 30 -6.86 -6.67 16.34
C ALA A 30 -8.16 -6.98 15.58
N LEU A 31 -8.24 -6.70 14.28
CA LEU A 31 -9.48 -6.86 13.51
C LEU A 31 -9.79 -8.35 13.23
N PRO A 32 -11.08 -8.73 13.23
CA PRO A 32 -11.52 -9.99 12.64
C PRO A 32 -11.29 -9.99 11.12
N ALA A 33 -11.32 -11.17 10.49
CA ALA A 33 -10.85 -11.35 9.12
C ALA A 33 -11.70 -10.58 8.08
N ASP A 34 -13.00 -10.50 8.29
CA ASP A 34 -13.97 -9.76 7.48
C ASP A 34 -13.77 -8.24 7.57
N GLU A 35 -13.61 -7.71 8.79
CA GLU A 35 -13.29 -6.30 9.00
C GLU A 35 -11.90 -5.95 8.44
N LEU A 36 -10.93 -6.86 8.56
CA LEU A 36 -9.62 -6.68 7.97
C LEU A 36 -9.68 -6.64 6.45
N PHE A 37 -10.48 -7.52 5.83
CA PHE A 37 -10.69 -7.51 4.38
C PHE A 37 -11.32 -6.20 3.92
N ALA A 38 -12.35 -5.72 4.63
CA ALA A 38 -12.99 -4.44 4.34
C ALA A 38 -12.03 -3.25 4.52
N ALA A 39 -11.23 -3.25 5.59
CA ALA A 39 -10.24 -2.21 5.85
C ALA A 39 -9.14 -2.18 4.78
N VAL A 40 -8.63 -3.35 4.36
CA VAL A 40 -7.65 -3.48 3.26
C VAL A 40 -8.24 -2.94 1.96
N SER A 41 -9.44 -3.38 1.60
CA SER A 41 -10.13 -3.00 0.38
C SER A 41 -10.43 -1.50 0.34
N SER A 42 -10.92 -0.93 1.45
CA SER A 42 -11.18 0.50 1.56
C SER A 42 -9.90 1.32 1.43
N ARG A 43 -8.82 0.90 2.10
CA ARG A 43 -7.56 1.63 2.09
C ARG A 43 -6.94 1.74 0.70
N ILE A 44 -6.85 0.63 -0.04
CA ILE A 44 -6.28 0.64 -1.39
C ILE A 44 -7.11 1.47 -2.36
N ASN A 45 -8.44 1.35 -2.30
CA ASN A 45 -9.36 2.12 -3.14
C ASN A 45 -9.25 3.61 -2.86
N VAL A 46 -9.33 4.03 -1.59
CA VAL A 46 -9.26 5.45 -1.22
C VAL A 46 -7.92 6.08 -1.62
N LEU A 47 -6.80 5.40 -1.35
CA LEU A 47 -5.48 5.94 -1.66
C LEU A 47 -5.25 6.04 -3.16
N LEU A 48 -5.45 4.94 -3.90
CA LEU A 48 -5.14 4.93 -5.33
C LEU A 48 -6.17 5.70 -6.16
N THR A 49 -7.41 5.87 -5.70
CA THR A 49 -8.36 6.79 -6.34
C THR A 49 -7.96 8.24 -6.12
N ARG A 50 -7.54 8.62 -4.91
CA ARG A 50 -7.17 10.01 -4.58
C ARG A 50 -5.85 10.44 -5.24
N TYR A 51 -4.91 9.51 -5.40
CA TYR A 51 -3.56 9.78 -5.86
C TYR A 51 -3.24 9.20 -7.24
N LYS A 52 -4.25 8.71 -7.97
CA LYS A 52 -4.10 8.17 -9.33
C LYS A 52 -3.26 9.09 -10.21
N GLY A 53 -2.20 8.55 -10.82
CA GLY A 53 -1.31 9.28 -11.73
C GLY A 53 -0.46 10.37 -11.07
N LYS A 54 -0.49 10.51 -9.74
CA LYS A 54 0.32 11.50 -9.00
C LYS A 54 1.68 10.96 -8.56
N PHE A 55 1.76 9.65 -8.36
CA PHE A 55 3.00 8.98 -7.99
C PHE A 55 3.40 8.03 -9.11
N TRP A 56 4.66 8.08 -9.49
CA TRP A 56 5.21 7.18 -10.49
C TRP A 56 5.38 5.78 -9.90
N HIS A 57 5.74 5.71 -8.61
CA HIS A 57 6.03 4.46 -7.92
C HIS A 57 5.22 4.36 -6.61
N TYR A 58 4.70 3.17 -6.28
CA TYR A 58 4.09 2.87 -4.97
C TYR A 58 4.77 1.69 -4.29
N ASP A 59 4.93 1.81 -2.98
CA ASP A 59 5.21 0.68 -2.10
C ASP A 59 3.91 0.08 -1.63
N VAL A 60 3.47 -0.99 -2.30
CA VAL A 60 2.19 -1.63 -1.99
C VAL A 60 2.30 -2.35 -0.66
N ASN A 61 3.34 -3.17 -0.51
CA ASN A 61 3.51 -4.10 0.59
C ASN A 61 4.90 -3.91 1.21
N ASN A 62 4.99 -3.09 2.26
CA ASN A 62 6.26 -2.79 2.94
C ASN A 62 6.50 -3.75 4.13
N GLU A 63 7.75 -4.20 4.29
CA GLU A 63 8.24 -4.96 5.47
C GLU A 63 7.49 -6.27 5.78
N MET A 64 6.90 -6.93 4.78
CA MET A 64 6.08 -8.15 4.93
C MET A 64 6.88 -9.46 5.12
N LEU A 65 8.19 -9.36 5.38
CA LEU A 65 9.10 -10.53 5.32
C LEU A 65 9.16 -11.30 6.64
N HIS A 66 8.77 -10.67 7.75
CA HIS A 66 8.78 -11.27 9.09
C HIS A 66 7.38 -11.55 9.62
N GLY A 67 6.34 -10.92 9.07
CA GLY A 67 4.97 -11.24 9.40
C GLY A 67 4.31 -12.06 8.31
N SER A 68 3.47 -13.00 8.71
CA SER A 68 2.51 -13.71 7.86
C SER A 68 1.10 -13.15 8.04
N PHE A 69 0.93 -12.04 8.78
CA PHE A 69 -0.35 -11.54 9.29
C PHE A 69 -1.46 -11.49 8.24
N TYR A 70 -1.23 -10.83 7.10
CA TYR A 70 -2.24 -10.73 6.05
C TYR A 70 -2.52 -12.08 5.37
N GLN A 71 -1.52 -12.94 5.24
CA GLN A 71 -1.70 -14.28 4.69
C GLN A 71 -2.47 -15.20 5.66
N ASP A 72 -2.17 -15.11 6.95
CA ASP A 72 -2.81 -15.93 7.99
C ASP A 72 -4.29 -15.56 8.16
N LYS A 73 -4.62 -14.27 7.99
CA LYS A 73 -5.98 -13.76 8.18
C LYS A 73 -6.82 -13.78 6.90
N LEU A 74 -6.23 -13.48 5.74
CA LEU A 74 -6.95 -13.29 4.47
C LEU A 74 -6.63 -14.38 3.43
N GLY A 75 -5.72 -15.30 3.74
CA GLY A 75 -5.29 -16.37 2.86
C GLY A 75 -3.99 -16.09 2.11
N LYS A 76 -3.36 -17.17 1.63
CA LYS A 76 -2.05 -17.16 0.95
C LYS A 76 -1.95 -16.17 -0.23
N ASP A 77 -3.06 -15.90 -0.91
CA ASP A 77 -3.09 -15.07 -2.12
C ASP A 77 -3.33 -13.58 -1.80
N ALA A 78 -3.51 -13.20 -0.53
CA ALA A 78 -3.84 -11.84 -0.12
C ALA A 78 -2.83 -10.80 -0.61
N ARG A 79 -1.53 -11.13 -0.57
CA ARG A 79 -0.48 -10.23 -1.04
C ARG A 79 -0.57 -9.98 -2.54
N ALA A 80 -0.80 -11.04 -3.32
CA ALA A 80 -0.97 -10.94 -4.76
C ALA A 80 -2.24 -10.16 -5.12
N ALA A 81 -3.35 -10.41 -4.41
CA ALA A 81 -4.59 -9.67 -4.59
C ALA A 81 -4.40 -8.16 -4.36
N MET A 82 -3.67 -7.76 -3.30
CA MET A 82 -3.36 -6.34 -3.06
C MET A 82 -2.57 -5.70 -4.21
N PHE A 83 -1.61 -6.42 -4.80
CA PHE A 83 -0.88 -5.93 -5.97
C PHE A 83 -1.75 -5.82 -7.21
N ASN A 84 -2.59 -6.82 -7.47
CA ASN A 84 -3.50 -6.82 -8.61
C ASN A 84 -4.48 -5.65 -8.53
N THR A 85 -5.12 -5.45 -7.38
CA THR A 85 -6.02 -4.30 -7.17
C THR A 85 -5.28 -2.97 -7.33
N ALA A 86 -4.02 -2.89 -6.90
CA ALA A 86 -3.24 -1.67 -7.08
C ALA A 86 -2.98 -1.37 -8.55
N SER A 87 -2.63 -2.41 -9.33
CA SER A 87 -2.39 -2.30 -10.77
C SER A 87 -3.66 -1.97 -11.55
N GLU A 88 -4.82 -2.44 -11.11
CA GLU A 88 -6.11 -2.11 -11.74
C GLU A 88 -6.51 -0.65 -11.48
N LEU A 89 -6.25 -0.14 -10.28
CA LEU A 89 -6.62 1.22 -9.90
C LEU A 89 -5.69 2.28 -10.50
N ASP A 90 -4.38 2.01 -10.55
CA ASP A 90 -3.36 2.89 -11.12
C ASP A 90 -2.40 2.12 -12.04
N PRO A 91 -2.81 1.83 -13.30
CA PRO A 91 -2.04 0.98 -14.22
C PRO A 91 -0.73 1.62 -14.71
N ASP A 92 -0.59 2.94 -14.58
CA ASP A 92 0.59 3.68 -15.01
C ASP A 92 1.69 3.72 -13.93
N ALA A 93 1.36 3.28 -12.71
CA ALA A 93 2.29 3.32 -11.58
C ALA A 93 3.11 2.02 -11.46
N LEU A 94 4.41 2.16 -11.18
CA LEU A 94 5.29 1.03 -10.87
C LEU A 94 5.10 0.60 -9.41
N LEU A 95 4.79 -0.68 -9.21
CA LEU A 95 4.45 -1.24 -7.89
C LEU A 95 5.64 -2.01 -7.30
N TYR A 96 5.96 -1.75 -6.03
CA TYR A 96 7.09 -2.34 -5.32
C TYR A 96 6.66 -2.97 -3.99
N ALA A 97 7.41 -4.01 -3.57
CA ALA A 97 7.40 -4.56 -2.21
C ALA A 97 8.80 -4.40 -1.59
N PRO A 98 9.16 -3.20 -1.10
CA PRO A 98 10.47 -2.96 -0.52
C PRO A 98 10.69 -3.77 0.76
N ARG A 99 11.93 -4.22 0.93
CA ARG A 99 12.42 -4.94 2.10
C ARG A 99 13.33 -4.00 2.88
N ARG A 100 13.33 -4.08 4.22
CA ARG A 100 14.44 -3.52 5.00
C ARG A 100 15.73 -4.28 4.66
N PRO A 101 16.87 -3.59 4.48
CA PRO A 101 18.16 -4.25 4.64
C PRO A 101 18.22 -4.88 6.04
N LEU A 102 18.76 -6.10 6.12
CA LEU A 102 18.99 -6.81 7.39
C LEU A 102 19.87 -5.99 8.33
#